data_AF-A0AA39U951-F1
#
_entry.id   AF-A0AA39U951-F1
#
_cell.length_a   1.000
_cell.length_b   1.000
_cell.length_c   1.000
_cell.angle_alpha   90.00
_cell.angle_beta   90.00
_cell.angle_gamma   90.00
#
_symmetry.space_group_name_H-M   'P 1'
#
loop_
_entity.id
_entity.type
_entity.pdbx_description
1 polymer ?
#
loop_
_entity_poly.entity_id
_entity_poly.type
_entity_poly.pdbx_seq_one_letter_code
_entity_poly.pdbx_strand_id
1 'polypeptide(L)'
;MDFVLSTADSLLLDKVWAHVLPLHPTNTSSEYPISVLPATSAWSRDYIPRQLLSLSVLTLLGIYALYFIFAWLSYRFIFNHDMMRHPKFLPNQVRLEIMTSVRAFPVMTLLTLPWFQAEVMGYSKLYDGLDTYGWPYLFASILLFLLFTDYCIYWVHRWLHIPFIYKVLHKPHHKWIIPSPWSSHAFHPVDGYLQSVPYHLFVFLFPLHRMVYLGLFVFVNFWSIFIHDSDMITGHPLETVINGPAHHTLHHIYFTVNYGQYFTWADRVGNSYRQPEKSLDPLLEVQLKGNKKEQ
;
A
#
# COMPACT_ATOMS: atom_id res chain seq x y z
N MET A 1 8.62 9.27 6.03
CA MET A 1 7.70 10.25 6.64
C MET A 1 8.37 11.50 7.20
N ASP A 2 9.57 11.45 7.78
CA ASP A 2 10.28 12.63 8.30
C ASP A 2 10.44 13.77 7.28
N PHE A 3 10.95 13.46 6.09
CA PHE A 3 11.09 14.41 4.99
C PHE A 3 9.73 14.95 4.55
N VAL A 4 8.75 14.07 4.34
CA VAL A 4 7.38 14.45 3.93
C VAL A 4 6.76 15.42 4.93
N LEU A 5 6.88 15.14 6.23
CA LEU A 5 6.37 15.99 7.30
C LEU A 5 7.09 17.34 7.32
N SER A 6 8.43 17.36 7.27
CA SER A 6 9.22 18.60 7.30
C SER A 6 8.97 19.50 6.08
N THR A 7 8.80 18.91 4.89
CA THR A 7 8.43 19.62 3.67
C THR A 7 7.00 20.16 3.78
N ALA A 8 6.06 19.35 4.27
CA ALA A 8 4.67 19.78 4.47
C ALA A 8 4.55 20.90 5.51
N ASP A 9 5.30 20.83 6.62
CA ASP A 9 5.40 21.89 7.62
C ASP A 9 5.84 23.20 6.98
N SER A 10 6.91 23.15 6.19
CA SER A 10 7.50 24.34 5.55
C SER A 10 6.59 24.95 4.47
N LEU A 11 5.86 24.12 3.72
CA LEU A 11 5.00 24.59 2.63
C LEU A 11 3.61 25.04 3.10
N LEU A 12 3.03 24.33 4.09
CA LEU A 12 1.60 24.44 4.40
C LEU A 12 1.28 24.30 5.89
N LEU A 13 1.74 23.24 6.57
CA LEU A 13 1.20 22.88 7.88
C LEU A 13 1.52 23.92 8.96
N ASP A 14 2.66 24.63 8.88
CA ASP A 14 2.92 25.74 9.80
C ASP A 14 1.82 26.81 9.75
N LYS A 15 1.35 27.15 8.54
CA LYS A 15 0.28 28.14 8.35
C LYS A 15 -1.06 27.61 8.86
N VAL A 16 -1.34 26.33 8.61
CA VAL A 16 -2.57 25.67 9.08
C VAL A 16 -2.59 25.65 10.62
N TRP A 17 -1.51 25.21 11.25
CA TRP A 17 -1.40 25.13 12.70
C TRP A 17 -1.39 26.50 13.38
N ALA A 18 -0.79 27.52 12.76
CA ALA A 18 -0.86 28.90 13.24
C ALA A 18 -2.27 29.49 13.15
N HIS A 19 -3.06 29.08 12.16
CA HIS A 19 -4.45 29.51 12.01
C HIS A 19 -5.41 28.77 12.96
N VAL A 20 -5.26 27.45 13.07
CA VAL A 20 -6.14 26.60 13.91
C VAL A 20 -5.83 26.75 15.39
N LEU A 21 -4.56 26.89 15.74
CA LEU A 21 -4.09 26.97 17.12
C LEU A 21 -3.01 28.06 17.26
N PRO A 22 -3.38 29.35 17.18
CA PRO A 22 -2.44 30.45 17.27
C PRO A 22 -1.79 30.53 18.65
N LEU A 23 -0.50 30.85 18.69
CA LEU A 23 0.18 31.22 19.93
C LEU A 23 -0.33 32.60 20.36
N HIS A 24 -1.06 32.66 21.47
CA HIS A 24 -1.45 33.93 22.07
C HIS A 24 -0.29 34.48 22.90
N PRO A 25 0.17 35.71 22.65
CA PRO A 25 1.21 36.32 23.48
C PRO A 25 0.70 36.43 24.92
N THR A 26 1.43 35.86 25.86
CA THR A 26 1.24 36.16 27.29
C THR A 26 1.68 37.60 27.51
N ASN A 27 0.87 38.41 28.22
CA ASN A 27 1.16 39.81 28.56
C ASN A 27 2.49 39.94 29.33
N THR A 28 3.61 39.92 28.63
CA THR A 28 4.90 40.40 29.11
C THR A 28 5.13 41.74 28.44
N SER A 29 5.01 42.79 29.24
CA SER A 29 5.29 44.19 28.94
C SER A 29 6.51 44.34 28.03
N SER A 30 6.27 44.46 26.73
CA SER A 30 7.30 44.77 25.75
C SER A 30 6.71 45.75 24.74
N GLU A 31 7.32 46.93 24.69
CA GLU A 31 6.93 48.14 23.95
C GLU A 31 7.10 48.00 22.41
N TYR A 32 7.01 46.79 21.86
CA TYR A 32 7.17 46.56 20.43
C TYR A 32 5.81 46.49 19.71
N PRO A 33 5.65 47.11 18.53
CA PRO A 33 4.41 47.01 17.78
C PRO A 33 4.09 45.55 17.46
N ILE A 34 2.94 45.08 17.93
CA ILE A 34 2.42 43.70 17.79
C ILE A 34 2.16 43.32 16.31
N SER A 35 2.31 44.24 15.37
CA SER A 35 1.79 44.13 14.00
C SER A 35 2.67 43.42 12.96
N VAL A 36 3.79 42.77 13.33
CA VAL A 36 4.74 42.22 12.32
C VAL A 36 5.25 40.81 12.61
N LEU A 37 4.87 40.16 13.71
CA LEU A 37 5.28 38.76 13.92
C LEU A 37 4.41 37.83 13.08
N PRO A 38 5.00 36.92 12.27
CA PRO A 38 4.23 35.88 11.59
C PRO A 38 3.41 35.12 12.63
N ALA A 39 2.15 34.82 12.32
CA ALA A 39 1.34 33.97 13.18
C ALA A 39 2.07 32.64 13.38
N THR A 40 2.39 32.31 14.63
CA THR A 40 3.03 31.05 15.02
C THR A 40 2.01 30.16 15.69
N SER A 41 2.16 28.84 15.55
CA SER A 41 1.29 27.91 16.26
C SER A 41 1.70 27.79 17.72
N ALA A 42 0.74 27.60 18.62
CA ALA A 42 0.99 27.20 20.00
C ALA A 42 1.64 25.82 20.10
N TRP A 43 1.48 24.96 19.09
CA TRP A 43 2.15 23.65 19.02
C TRP A 43 3.38 23.73 18.12
N SER A 44 4.56 23.59 18.72
CA SER A 44 5.83 23.53 17.99
C SER A 44 5.91 22.29 17.10
N ARG A 45 6.76 22.31 16.08
CA ARG A 45 6.96 21.18 15.15
C ARG A 45 7.41 19.89 15.86
N ASP A 46 8.10 20.01 16.99
CA ASP A 46 8.59 18.87 17.78
C ASP A 46 7.52 18.31 18.74
N TYR A 47 6.36 18.96 18.85
CA TYR A 47 5.29 18.49 19.71
C TYR A 47 4.62 17.23 19.13
N ILE A 48 4.78 16.09 19.81
CA ILE A 48 4.34 14.78 19.30
C ILE A 48 2.86 14.76 18.88
N PRO A 49 1.89 15.31 19.63
CA PRO A 49 0.49 15.34 19.16
C PRO A 49 0.28 16.11 17.84
N ARG A 50 1.04 17.19 17.60
CA ARG A 50 1.04 17.88 16.29
C ARG A 50 1.56 16.96 15.20
N GLN A 51 2.67 16.28 15.45
CA GLN A 51 3.28 15.35 14.50
C GLN A 51 2.33 14.20 14.18
N LEU A 52 1.75 13.54 15.18
CA LEU A 52 0.82 12.42 15.00
C LEU A 52 -0.43 12.83 14.19
N LEU A 53 -1.03 13.98 14.49
CA LEU A 53 -2.18 14.45 13.72
C LEU A 53 -1.80 14.78 12.28
N SER A 54 -0.66 15.45 12.09
CA SER A 54 -0.16 15.83 10.76
C SER A 54 0.20 14.60 9.93
N LEU A 55 0.91 13.63 10.52
CA LEU A 55 1.23 12.35 9.91
C LEU A 55 -0.04 11.58 9.53
N SER A 56 -1.05 11.57 10.40
CA SER A 56 -2.34 10.92 10.11
C SER A 56 -3.00 11.52 8.87
N VAL A 57 -3.10 12.85 8.81
CA VAL A 57 -3.71 13.56 7.69
C VAL A 57 -2.92 13.35 6.40
N LEU A 58 -1.60 13.55 6.43
CA LEU A 58 -0.73 13.37 5.26
C LEU A 58 -0.79 11.92 4.73
N THR A 59 -0.76 10.94 5.63
CA THR A 59 -0.85 9.52 5.26
C THR A 59 -2.20 9.21 4.61
N LEU A 60 -3.30 9.68 5.20
CA LEU A 60 -4.64 9.48 4.64
C LEU A 60 -4.79 10.14 3.27
N LEU A 61 -4.33 11.38 3.11
CA LEU A 61 -4.34 12.04 1.80
C LEU A 61 -3.48 11.27 0.77
N GLY A 62 -2.29 10.82 1.19
CA GLY A 62 -1.39 10.04 0.34
C GLY A 62 -1.99 8.70 -0.10
N ILE A 63 -2.53 7.90 0.83
CA ILE A 63 -3.15 6.62 0.50
C ILE A 63 -4.39 6.80 -0.37
N TYR A 64 -5.24 7.80 -0.11
CA TYR A 64 -6.37 8.10 -0.98
C TYR A 64 -5.91 8.50 -2.38
N ALA A 65 -4.90 9.38 -2.50
CA ALA A 65 -4.38 9.80 -3.80
C ALA A 65 -3.81 8.61 -4.58
N LEU A 66 -2.91 7.83 -3.98
CA LEU A 66 -2.31 6.66 -4.66
C LEU A 66 -3.35 5.62 -5.05
N TYR A 67 -4.27 5.30 -4.13
CA TYR A 67 -5.34 4.33 -4.36
C TYR A 67 -6.25 4.78 -5.50
N PHE A 68 -6.82 5.99 -5.41
CA PHE A 68 -7.76 6.45 -6.43
C PHE A 68 -7.07 6.72 -7.78
N ILE A 69 -5.83 7.19 -7.82
CA ILE A 69 -5.10 7.41 -9.07
C ILE A 69 -4.80 6.06 -9.74
N PHE A 70 -4.10 5.16 -9.05
CA PHE A 70 -3.64 3.91 -9.67
C PHE A 70 -4.78 2.92 -9.92
N ALA A 71 -5.74 2.80 -8.98
CA ALA A 71 -6.89 1.92 -9.21
C ALA A 71 -7.80 2.47 -10.31
N TRP A 72 -7.98 3.79 -10.42
CA TRP A 72 -8.71 4.37 -11.55
C TRP A 72 -7.99 4.15 -12.88
N LEU A 73 -6.68 4.38 -12.95
CA LEU A 73 -5.89 4.16 -14.16
C LEU A 73 -5.97 2.69 -14.60
N SER A 74 -5.73 1.76 -13.69
CA SER A 74 -5.83 0.32 -13.98
C SER A 74 -7.25 -0.05 -14.38
N TYR A 75 -8.26 0.37 -13.62
CA TYR A 75 -9.66 0.09 -13.93
C TYR A 75 -10.07 0.64 -15.30
N ARG A 76 -9.61 1.84 -15.68
CA ARG A 76 -10.02 2.51 -16.92
C ARG A 76 -9.31 1.96 -18.17
N PHE A 77 -8.04 1.59 -18.05
CA PHE A 77 -7.17 1.32 -19.20
C PHE A 77 -6.65 -0.12 -19.29
N ILE A 78 -6.64 -0.87 -18.19
CA ILE A 78 -6.07 -2.23 -18.12
C ILE A 78 -7.17 -3.26 -17.86
N PHE A 79 -8.02 -3.02 -16.87
CA PHE A 79 -9.04 -3.97 -16.42
C PHE A 79 -10.01 -4.38 -17.53
N ASN A 80 -10.11 -5.68 -17.78
CA ASN A 80 -11.09 -6.23 -18.71
C ASN A 80 -12.49 -6.24 -18.06
N HIS A 81 -13.33 -5.29 -18.47
CA HIS A 81 -14.68 -5.12 -17.93
C HIS A 81 -15.62 -6.30 -18.22
N ASP A 82 -15.26 -7.20 -19.15
CA ASP A 82 -16.01 -8.43 -19.37
C ASP A 82 -16.05 -9.34 -18.14
N MET A 83 -15.02 -9.26 -17.28
CA MET A 83 -14.96 -9.97 -16.00
C MET A 83 -16.13 -9.64 -15.08
N MET A 84 -16.75 -8.46 -15.22
CA MET A 84 -17.92 -8.08 -14.44
C MET A 84 -19.16 -8.93 -14.74
N ARG A 85 -19.15 -9.67 -15.86
CA ARG A 85 -20.19 -10.64 -16.23
C ARG A 85 -19.94 -12.03 -15.62
N HIS A 86 -18.80 -12.24 -14.98
CA HIS A 86 -18.45 -13.52 -14.38
C HIS A 86 -19.43 -13.87 -13.24
N PRO A 87 -19.87 -15.14 -13.11
CA PRO A 87 -20.89 -15.52 -12.11
C PRO A 87 -20.48 -15.28 -10.66
N LYS A 88 -19.17 -15.24 -10.40
CA LYS A 88 -18.59 -14.95 -9.08
C LYS A 88 -18.24 -13.48 -8.87
N PHE A 89 -18.51 -12.61 -9.86
CA PHE A 89 -18.42 -11.16 -9.68
C PHE A 89 -19.68 -10.68 -8.97
N LEU A 90 -19.52 -10.07 -7.80
CA LEU A 90 -20.65 -9.74 -6.92
C LEU A 90 -21.46 -8.54 -7.45
N PRO A 91 -22.77 -8.48 -7.16
CA PRO A 91 -23.55 -7.27 -7.43
C PRO A 91 -22.96 -6.06 -6.71
N ASN A 92 -22.77 -4.94 -7.43
CA ASN A 92 -22.15 -3.72 -6.92
C ASN A 92 -20.72 -3.91 -6.36
N GLN A 93 -19.99 -4.94 -6.80
CA GLN A 93 -18.67 -5.30 -6.25
C GLN A 93 -17.71 -4.10 -6.20
N VAL A 94 -17.53 -3.35 -7.29
CA VAL A 94 -16.65 -2.16 -7.33
C VAL A 94 -16.96 -1.16 -6.21
N ARG A 95 -18.25 -0.85 -5.99
CA ARG A 95 -18.66 0.04 -4.91
C ARG A 95 -18.32 -0.55 -3.55
N LEU A 96 -18.56 -1.85 -3.35
CA LEU A 96 -18.29 -2.52 -2.09
C LEU A 96 -16.79 -2.64 -1.80
N GLU A 97 -15.96 -2.87 -2.83
CA GLU A 97 -14.50 -2.86 -2.78
C GLU A 97 -14.02 -1.48 -2.32
N ILE A 98 -14.41 -0.41 -3.02
CA ILE A 98 -14.07 0.98 -2.66
C ILE A 98 -14.50 1.30 -1.22
N MET A 99 -15.74 0.97 -0.84
CA MET A 99 -16.23 1.23 0.52
C MET A 99 -15.46 0.44 1.58
N THR A 100 -15.01 -0.77 1.26
CA THR A 100 -14.21 -1.59 2.19
C THR A 100 -12.82 -0.96 2.36
N SER A 101 -12.15 -0.59 1.26
CA SER A 101 -10.83 0.06 1.28
C SER A 101 -10.86 1.38 2.05
N VAL A 102 -11.80 2.28 1.72
CA VAL A 102 -11.94 3.60 2.36
C VAL A 102 -12.21 3.48 3.87
N ARG A 103 -12.99 2.46 4.29
CA ARG A 103 -13.23 2.20 5.73
C ARG A 103 -12.00 1.61 6.43
N ALA A 104 -11.14 0.92 5.72
CA ALA A 104 -9.95 0.30 6.29
C ALA A 104 -8.82 1.30 6.54
N PHE A 105 -8.64 2.28 5.66
CA PHE A 105 -7.51 3.20 5.70
C PHE A 105 -7.30 3.96 7.03
N PRO A 106 -8.33 4.47 7.74
CA PRO A 106 -8.11 5.14 9.03
C PRO A 106 -7.51 4.22 10.09
N VAL A 107 -7.99 2.97 10.18
CA VAL A 107 -7.49 2.01 11.16
C VAL A 107 -6.09 1.53 10.78
N MET A 108 -5.84 1.27 9.49
CA MET A 108 -4.49 0.96 9.01
C MET A 108 -3.51 2.11 9.32
N THR A 109 -3.92 3.34 9.06
CA THR A 109 -3.10 4.53 9.35
C THR A 109 -2.76 4.57 10.83
N LEU A 110 -3.75 4.38 11.73
CA LEU A 110 -3.53 4.34 13.17
C LEU A 110 -2.50 3.27 13.58
N LEU A 111 -2.60 2.06 13.02
CA LEU A 111 -1.67 0.97 13.29
C LEU A 111 -0.26 1.25 12.75
N THR A 112 -0.15 2.02 11.65
CA THR A 112 1.12 2.38 11.03
C THR A 112 1.79 3.60 11.68
N LEU A 113 1.03 4.47 12.36
CA LEU A 113 1.57 5.69 12.99
C LEU A 113 2.80 5.48 13.88
N PRO A 114 2.92 4.43 14.71
CA PRO A 114 4.11 4.21 15.52
C PRO A 114 5.39 4.10 14.69
N TRP A 115 5.32 3.47 13.51
CA TRP A 115 6.46 3.37 12.60
C TRP A 115 6.86 4.74 12.05
N PHE A 116 5.88 5.54 11.64
CA PHE A 116 6.14 6.89 11.11
C PHE A 116 6.63 7.85 12.18
N GLN A 117 6.08 7.78 13.39
CA GLN A 117 6.56 8.56 14.50
C GLN A 117 7.99 8.17 14.89
N ALA A 118 8.30 6.87 14.94
CA ALA A 118 9.65 6.41 15.21
C ALA A 118 10.64 6.87 14.13
N GLU A 119 10.21 6.89 12.87
CA GLU A 119 11.00 7.43 11.76
C GLU A 119 11.28 8.93 11.93
N VAL A 120 10.26 9.74 12.26
CA VAL A 120 10.38 11.19 12.54
C VAL A 120 11.30 11.46 13.73
N MET A 121 11.28 10.59 14.74
CA MET A 121 12.16 10.68 15.91
C MET A 121 13.61 10.22 15.62
N GLY A 122 13.92 9.81 14.38
CA GLY A 122 15.27 9.42 13.98
C GLY A 122 15.67 7.99 14.35
N TYR A 123 14.73 7.11 14.69
CA TYR A 123 15.04 5.71 14.99
C TYR A 123 15.25 4.83 13.75
N SER A 124 14.85 5.31 12.57
CA SER A 124 15.10 4.58 11.32
C SER A 124 16.56 4.75 10.87
N LYS A 125 17.00 3.86 9.98
CA LYS A 125 18.30 3.89 9.31
C LYS A 125 18.21 4.58 7.93
N LEU A 126 17.20 5.43 7.73
CA LEU A 126 17.12 6.23 6.51
C LEU A 126 18.29 7.20 6.47
N TYR A 127 18.94 7.28 5.31
CA TYR A 127 20.06 8.20 5.10
C TYR A 127 19.82 9.11 3.90
N ASP A 128 20.50 10.24 3.93
CA ASP A 128 20.61 11.19 2.82
C ASP A 128 22.00 11.13 2.19
N GLY A 129 22.12 11.73 1.02
CA GLY A 129 23.39 11.81 0.30
C GLY A 129 23.75 10.48 -0.37
N LEU A 130 24.25 10.58 -1.60
CA LEU A 130 24.70 9.41 -2.35
C LEU A 130 26.12 8.98 -1.96
N ASP A 131 26.86 9.86 -1.29
CA ASP A 131 28.21 9.69 -0.75
C ASP A 131 28.26 8.80 0.50
N THR A 132 27.16 8.70 1.26
CA THR A 132 27.12 7.92 2.52
C THR A 132 27.42 6.43 2.33
N TYR A 133 26.88 5.80 1.28
CA TYR A 133 27.10 4.37 0.97
C TYR A 133 27.48 4.11 -0.50
N GLY A 134 27.42 5.12 -1.37
CA GLY A 134 27.72 4.99 -2.79
C GLY A 134 26.61 4.35 -3.64
N TRP A 135 26.72 4.53 -4.94
CA TRP A 135 25.80 3.96 -5.94
C TRP A 135 25.67 2.43 -5.90
N PRO A 136 26.75 1.63 -5.73
CA PRO A 136 26.60 0.17 -5.68
C PRO A 136 25.68 -0.30 -4.56
N TYR A 137 25.83 0.29 -3.35
CA TYR A 137 24.96 -0.03 -2.23
C TYR A 137 23.53 0.46 -2.49
N LEU A 138 23.34 1.64 -3.08
CA LEU A 138 22.00 2.14 -3.43
C LEU A 138 21.20 1.11 -4.24
N PHE A 139 21.77 0.60 -5.34
CA PHE A 139 21.10 -0.40 -6.17
C PHE A 139 20.96 -1.76 -5.48
N ALA A 140 21.99 -2.20 -4.74
CA ALA A 140 21.90 -3.44 -3.97
C ALA A 140 20.81 -3.37 -2.87
N SER A 141 20.63 -2.21 -2.24
CA SER A 141 19.62 -1.99 -1.20
C SER A 141 18.19 -2.02 -1.74
N ILE A 142 17.97 -1.62 -3.00
CA ILE A 142 16.67 -1.77 -3.68
C ILE A 142 16.35 -3.25 -3.88
N LEU A 143 17.30 -4.04 -4.39
CA LEU A 143 17.11 -5.47 -4.57
C LEU A 143 16.90 -6.17 -3.21
N LEU A 144 17.68 -5.80 -2.20
CA LEU A 144 17.53 -6.30 -0.84
C LEU A 144 16.15 -5.97 -0.27
N PHE A 145 15.66 -4.74 -0.46
CA PHE A 145 14.31 -4.33 -0.05
C PHE A 145 13.25 -5.21 -0.71
N LEU A 146 13.30 -5.39 -2.04
CA LEU A 146 12.32 -6.18 -2.76
C LEU A 146 12.32 -7.64 -2.32
N LEU A 147 13.50 -8.28 -2.20
CA LEU A 147 13.60 -9.67 -1.77
C LEU A 147 13.19 -9.87 -0.30
N PHE A 148 13.59 -8.96 0.59
CA PHE A 148 13.21 -9.00 2.01
C PHE A 148 11.69 -8.87 2.16
N THR A 149 11.12 -7.85 1.55
CA THR A 149 9.68 -7.56 1.68
C THR A 149 8.84 -8.66 1.04
N ASP A 150 9.23 -9.16 -0.14
CA ASP A 150 8.58 -10.30 -0.78
C ASP A 150 8.55 -11.55 0.13
N TYR A 151 9.69 -11.90 0.75
CA TYR A 151 9.77 -13.08 1.61
C TYR A 151 8.95 -12.94 2.90
N CYS A 152 9.01 -11.76 3.53
CA CYS A 152 8.24 -11.51 4.74
C CYS A 152 6.73 -11.47 4.44
N ILE A 153 6.32 -10.85 3.33
CA ILE A 153 4.92 -10.81 2.91
C ILE A 153 4.42 -12.19 2.55
N TYR A 154 5.22 -13.00 1.84
CA TYR A 154 4.91 -14.40 1.56
C TYR A 154 4.50 -15.15 2.84
N TRP A 155 5.26 -15.00 3.92
CA TRP A 155 4.95 -15.66 5.19
C TRP A 155 3.73 -15.07 5.90
N VAL A 156 3.63 -13.74 5.97
CA VAL A 156 2.45 -13.07 6.53
C VAL A 156 1.19 -13.51 5.81
N HIS A 157 1.21 -13.51 4.48
CA HIS A 157 0.12 -13.91 3.62
C HIS A 157 -0.22 -15.39 3.81
N ARG A 158 0.78 -16.27 3.82
CA ARG A 158 0.56 -17.70 4.09
C ARG A 158 -0.03 -17.95 5.49
N TRP A 159 0.36 -17.18 6.51
CA TRP A 159 -0.24 -17.26 7.85
C TRP A 159 -1.67 -16.72 7.89
N LEU A 160 -1.97 -15.68 7.12
CA LEU A 160 -3.33 -15.17 6.95
C LEU A 160 -4.27 -16.22 6.35
N HIS A 161 -3.76 -17.24 5.68
CA HIS A 161 -4.52 -18.39 5.18
C HIS A 161 -4.68 -19.55 6.18
N ILE A 162 -4.12 -19.45 7.38
CA ILE A 162 -4.39 -20.42 8.46
C ILE A 162 -5.88 -20.32 8.84
N PRO A 163 -6.66 -21.43 8.94
CA PRO A 163 -8.12 -21.38 8.92
C PRO A 163 -8.79 -20.40 9.90
N PHE A 164 -8.28 -20.29 11.13
CA PHE A 164 -8.85 -19.39 12.13
C PHE A 164 -8.48 -17.91 11.88
N ILE A 165 -7.27 -17.64 11.38
CA ILE A 165 -6.82 -16.29 10.99
C ILE A 165 -7.57 -15.86 9.73
N TYR A 166 -7.60 -16.75 8.72
CA TYR A 166 -8.30 -16.56 7.46
C TYR A 166 -9.75 -16.14 7.67
N LYS A 167 -10.50 -16.89 8.48
CA LYS A 167 -11.92 -16.62 8.73
C LYS A 167 -12.16 -15.18 9.21
N VAL A 168 -11.25 -14.63 10.01
CA VAL A 168 -11.40 -13.31 10.65
C VAL A 168 -10.80 -12.19 9.80
N LEU A 169 -9.57 -12.36 9.33
CA LEU A 169 -8.77 -11.29 8.75
C LEU A 169 -8.82 -11.29 7.22
N HIS A 170 -8.64 -12.46 6.59
CA HIS A 170 -8.32 -12.53 5.17
C HIS A 170 -9.48 -12.99 4.27
N LYS A 171 -10.45 -13.71 4.82
CA LYS A 171 -11.72 -14.04 4.13
C LYS A 171 -12.47 -12.80 3.62
N PRO A 172 -12.50 -11.65 4.34
CA PRO A 172 -13.07 -10.42 3.80
C PRO A 172 -12.41 -9.94 2.50
N HIS A 173 -11.13 -10.21 2.30
CA HIS A 173 -10.41 -9.95 1.05
C HIS A 173 -10.79 -10.99 -0.02
N HIS A 174 -10.75 -12.27 0.33
CA HIS A 174 -11.04 -13.36 -0.60
C HIS A 174 -12.50 -13.52 -1.02
N LYS A 175 -13.42 -12.73 -0.45
CA LYS A 175 -14.78 -12.65 -0.97
C LYS A 175 -14.83 -12.09 -2.40
N TRP A 176 -13.81 -11.33 -2.82
CA TRP A 176 -13.61 -10.87 -4.19
C TRP A 176 -12.88 -11.95 -4.99
N ILE A 177 -13.60 -13.00 -5.41
CA ILE A 177 -12.98 -14.15 -6.13
C ILE A 177 -12.47 -13.71 -7.51
N ILE A 178 -13.21 -12.83 -8.18
CA ILE A 178 -12.78 -12.14 -9.40
C ILE A 178 -12.50 -10.69 -9.01
N PRO A 179 -11.29 -10.37 -8.52
CA PRO A 179 -10.97 -9.02 -8.05
C PRO A 179 -11.03 -7.99 -9.18
N SER A 180 -11.45 -6.77 -8.86
CA SER A 180 -11.09 -5.60 -9.67
C SER A 180 -9.91 -4.85 -9.03
N PRO A 181 -9.25 -3.90 -9.72
CA PRO A 181 -8.15 -3.12 -9.13
C PRO A 181 -8.52 -2.42 -7.81
N TRP A 182 -9.81 -2.12 -7.62
CA TRP A 182 -10.36 -1.54 -6.39
C TRP A 182 -10.33 -2.50 -5.20
N SER A 183 -10.18 -3.81 -5.42
CA SER A 183 -10.12 -4.83 -4.36
C SER A 183 -8.78 -4.88 -3.62
N SER A 184 -7.73 -4.28 -4.17
CA SER A 184 -6.35 -4.32 -3.67
C SER A 184 -6.18 -3.96 -2.19
N HIS A 185 -7.06 -3.08 -1.67
CA HIS A 185 -7.07 -2.66 -0.27
C HIS A 185 -8.40 -2.99 0.44
N ALA A 186 -9.27 -3.77 -0.20
CA ALA A 186 -10.60 -4.09 0.28
C ALA A 186 -10.59 -5.28 1.24
N PHE A 187 -9.83 -5.18 2.33
CA PHE A 187 -9.60 -6.23 3.31
C PHE A 187 -9.82 -5.73 4.76
N HIS A 188 -9.67 -6.62 5.74
CA HIS A 188 -9.69 -6.23 7.15
C HIS A 188 -8.49 -5.31 7.46
N PRO A 189 -8.62 -4.24 8.26
CA PRO A 189 -7.50 -3.30 8.48
C PRO A 189 -6.23 -3.95 9.04
N VAL A 190 -6.40 -4.92 9.94
CA VAL A 190 -5.28 -5.69 10.51
C VAL A 190 -4.61 -6.58 9.46
N ASP A 191 -5.35 -7.08 8.47
CA ASP A 191 -4.77 -7.85 7.36
C ASP A 191 -3.81 -6.96 6.56
N GLY A 192 -4.31 -5.81 6.09
CA GLY A 192 -3.50 -4.84 5.37
C GLY A 192 -2.30 -4.33 6.16
N TYR A 193 -2.48 -4.06 7.45
CA TYR A 193 -1.39 -3.67 8.33
C TYR A 193 -0.32 -4.77 8.42
N LEU A 194 -0.70 -6.02 8.67
CA LEU A 194 0.26 -7.13 8.77
C LEU A 194 1.06 -7.28 7.47
N GLN A 195 0.39 -7.17 6.31
CA GLN A 195 1.06 -7.22 5.01
C GLN A 195 1.94 -6.00 4.74
N SER A 196 1.67 -4.83 5.35
CA SER A 196 2.51 -3.63 5.18
C SER A 196 3.70 -3.55 6.14
N VAL A 197 3.67 -4.27 7.27
CA VAL A 197 4.74 -4.27 8.29
C VAL A 197 6.13 -4.50 7.69
N PRO A 198 6.37 -5.44 6.76
CA PRO A 198 7.71 -5.67 6.21
C PRO A 198 8.34 -4.43 5.57
N TYR A 199 7.55 -3.59 4.89
CA TYR A 199 8.04 -2.35 4.27
C TYR A 199 8.54 -1.37 5.32
N HIS A 200 7.81 -1.22 6.42
CA HIS A 200 8.17 -0.33 7.51
C HIS A 200 9.34 -0.88 8.32
N LEU A 201 9.33 -2.17 8.62
CA LEU A 201 10.38 -2.83 9.39
C LEU A 201 11.75 -2.75 8.69
N PHE A 202 11.78 -2.81 7.36
CA PHE A 202 13.03 -2.82 6.60
C PHE A 202 13.96 -1.67 6.99
N VAL A 203 13.45 -0.44 7.05
CA VAL A 203 14.27 0.75 7.31
C VAL A 203 14.74 0.87 8.75
N PHE A 204 14.23 0.05 9.68
CA PHE A 204 14.78 -0.05 11.04
C PHE A 204 15.89 -1.10 11.15
N LEU A 205 15.95 -2.04 10.20
CA LEU A 205 16.96 -3.10 10.16
C LEU A 205 18.13 -2.74 9.24
N PHE A 206 17.85 -2.17 8.08
CA PHE A 206 18.83 -1.92 7.02
C PHE A 206 18.84 -0.45 6.60
N PRO A 207 20.03 0.13 6.33
CA PRO A 207 20.13 1.47 5.76
C PRO A 207 19.50 1.54 4.37
N LEU A 208 18.68 2.55 4.13
CA LEU A 208 18.06 2.81 2.83
C LEU A 208 18.02 4.30 2.53
N HIS A 209 18.32 4.69 1.29
CA HIS A 209 18.29 6.10 0.90
C HIS A 209 16.87 6.64 0.98
N ARG A 210 16.69 7.81 1.60
CA ARG A 210 15.36 8.35 1.91
C ARG A 210 14.44 8.51 0.69
N MET A 211 14.97 9.06 -0.42
CA MET A 211 14.17 9.21 -1.65
C MET A 211 13.85 7.87 -2.32
N VAL A 212 14.72 6.88 -2.16
CA VAL A 212 14.48 5.53 -2.69
C VAL A 212 13.36 4.87 -1.89
N TYR A 213 13.37 5.01 -0.56
CA TYR A 213 12.29 4.52 0.28
C TYR A 213 10.93 5.15 -0.09
N LEU A 214 10.87 6.45 -0.36
CA LEU A 214 9.65 7.11 -0.84
C LEU A 214 9.20 6.60 -2.22
N GLY A 215 10.14 6.42 -3.15
CA GLY A 215 9.84 5.84 -4.46
C GLY A 215 9.33 4.40 -4.36
N LEU A 216 9.94 3.59 -3.49
CA LEU A 216 9.50 2.23 -3.20
C LEU A 216 8.10 2.23 -2.56
N PHE A 217 7.79 3.16 -1.66
CA PHE A 217 6.45 3.29 -1.09
C PHE A 217 5.38 3.52 -2.17
N VAL A 218 5.67 4.32 -3.19
CA VAL A 218 4.77 4.50 -4.35
C VAL A 218 4.70 3.21 -5.18
N PHE A 219 5.84 2.59 -5.46
CA PHE A 219 5.92 1.34 -6.22
C PHE A 219 5.11 0.21 -5.58
N VAL A 220 5.21 0.00 -4.26
CA VAL A 220 4.49 -1.10 -3.60
C VAL A 220 2.97 -0.91 -3.65
N ASN A 221 2.49 0.34 -3.55
CA ASN A 221 1.06 0.66 -3.69
C ASN A 221 0.59 0.43 -5.13
N PHE A 222 1.37 0.89 -6.11
CA PHE A 222 1.10 0.63 -7.52
C PHE A 222 1.04 -0.89 -7.80
N TRP A 223 2.04 -1.63 -7.34
CA TRP A 223 2.13 -3.07 -7.57
C TRP A 223 0.98 -3.84 -6.94
N SER A 224 0.64 -3.55 -5.67
CA SER A 224 -0.51 -4.14 -5.00
C SER A 224 -1.81 -3.90 -5.76
N ILE A 225 -1.98 -2.75 -6.41
CA ILE A 225 -3.17 -2.49 -7.25
C ILE A 225 -3.09 -3.25 -8.57
N PHE A 226 -1.92 -3.25 -9.20
CA PHE A 226 -1.69 -3.87 -10.51
C PHE A 226 -1.98 -5.38 -10.49
N ILE A 227 -1.56 -6.11 -9.46
CA ILE A 227 -1.80 -7.56 -9.38
C ILE A 227 -3.28 -7.95 -9.13
N HIS A 228 -4.18 -6.99 -8.86
CA HIS A 228 -5.60 -7.24 -8.56
C HIS A 228 -6.55 -6.95 -9.74
N ASP A 229 -6.07 -6.98 -10.99
CA ASP A 229 -6.89 -6.67 -12.16
C ASP A 229 -7.62 -7.89 -12.79
N SER A 230 -7.49 -9.09 -12.21
CA SER A 230 -8.01 -10.35 -12.78
C SER A 230 -7.51 -10.68 -14.19
N ASP A 231 -6.44 -10.04 -14.67
CA ASP A 231 -5.93 -10.28 -16.01
C ASP A 231 -5.01 -11.50 -16.04
N MET A 232 -5.25 -12.39 -17.00
CA MET A 232 -4.52 -13.65 -17.17
C MET A 232 -3.48 -13.54 -18.29
N ILE A 233 -2.62 -12.54 -18.17
CA ILE A 233 -1.48 -12.35 -19.07
C ILE A 233 -0.53 -13.54 -18.94
N THR A 234 -0.48 -14.38 -19.98
CA THR A 234 0.28 -15.63 -20.03
C THR A 234 1.10 -15.74 -21.32
N GLY A 235 2.19 -16.49 -21.27
CA GLY A 235 3.12 -16.71 -22.39
C GLY A 235 4.24 -15.68 -22.51
N HIS A 236 4.50 -14.87 -21.49
CA HIS A 236 5.62 -13.91 -21.50
C HIS A 236 6.83 -14.45 -20.72
N PRO A 237 8.08 -14.09 -21.09
CA PRO A 237 9.28 -14.70 -20.48
C PRO A 237 9.39 -14.52 -18.96
N LEU A 238 8.77 -13.47 -18.41
CA LEU A 238 8.91 -13.10 -17.01
C LEU A 238 7.91 -13.77 -16.08
N GLU A 239 6.88 -14.48 -16.57
CA GLU A 239 5.87 -15.12 -15.69
C GLU A 239 6.46 -16.16 -14.77
N THR A 240 7.56 -16.79 -15.16
CA THR A 240 8.17 -17.82 -14.31
C THR A 240 8.87 -17.23 -13.09
N VAL A 241 9.18 -15.92 -13.10
CA VAL A 241 9.96 -15.21 -12.07
C VAL A 241 9.12 -14.16 -11.35
N ILE A 242 8.28 -13.42 -12.07
CA ILE A 242 7.45 -12.33 -11.56
C ILE A 242 6.06 -12.86 -11.20
N ASN A 243 5.66 -12.64 -9.95
CA ASN A 243 4.31 -12.89 -9.46
C ASN A 243 3.40 -11.73 -9.89
N GLY A 244 2.90 -11.82 -11.12
CA GLY A 244 2.02 -10.82 -11.74
C GLY A 244 0.51 -11.07 -11.52
N PRO A 245 -0.35 -10.29 -12.19
CA PRO A 245 -1.81 -10.38 -12.02
C PRO A 245 -2.39 -11.78 -12.27
N ALA A 246 -1.84 -12.52 -13.23
CA ALA A 246 -2.31 -13.88 -13.52
C ALA A 246 -2.08 -14.83 -12.33
N HIS A 247 -0.95 -14.72 -11.63
CA HIS A 247 -0.65 -15.54 -10.46
C HIS A 247 -1.58 -15.22 -9.30
N HIS A 248 -1.80 -13.93 -9.04
CA HIS A 248 -2.66 -13.45 -7.97
C HIS A 248 -4.15 -13.73 -8.25
N THR A 249 -4.56 -13.71 -9.52
CA THR A 249 -5.89 -14.18 -9.94
C THR A 249 -6.10 -15.65 -9.57
N LEU A 250 -5.13 -16.51 -9.86
CA LEU A 250 -5.17 -17.91 -9.43
C LEU A 250 -5.17 -18.04 -7.91
N HIS A 251 -4.44 -17.18 -7.20
CA HIS A 251 -4.49 -17.12 -5.74
C HIS A 251 -5.91 -16.83 -5.22
N HIS A 252 -6.62 -15.85 -5.80
CA HIS A 252 -8.01 -15.54 -5.43
C HIS A 252 -9.01 -16.67 -5.79
N ILE A 253 -8.70 -17.52 -6.77
CA ILE A 253 -9.55 -18.64 -7.19
C ILE A 253 -9.31 -19.90 -6.33
N TYR A 254 -8.05 -20.22 -6.02
CA TYR A 254 -7.64 -21.47 -5.38
C TYR A 254 -7.23 -21.34 -3.91
N PHE A 255 -6.97 -20.12 -3.42
CA PHE A 255 -6.61 -19.74 -2.04
C PHE A 255 -5.32 -20.35 -1.47
N THR A 256 -4.73 -21.34 -2.13
CA THR A 256 -3.66 -22.19 -1.59
C THR A 256 -2.34 -22.08 -2.35
N VAL A 257 -2.26 -21.14 -3.29
CA VAL A 257 -1.17 -20.99 -4.25
C VAL A 257 -0.75 -19.53 -4.40
N ASN A 258 0.48 -19.28 -4.85
CA ASN A 258 0.97 -17.96 -5.27
C ASN A 258 0.81 -16.85 -4.21
N TYR A 259 1.33 -17.06 -3.00
CA TYR A 259 1.26 -16.10 -1.89
C TYR A 259 2.25 -14.92 -1.99
N GLY A 260 3.29 -15.03 -2.84
CA GLY A 260 4.31 -14.00 -3.00
C GLY A 260 3.74 -12.66 -3.50
N GLN A 261 4.49 -11.57 -3.29
CA GLN A 261 4.05 -10.23 -3.67
C GLN A 261 4.55 -9.88 -5.06
N TYR A 262 5.86 -9.98 -5.30
CA TYR A 262 6.53 -9.55 -6.54
C TYR A 262 7.09 -10.71 -7.34
N PHE A 263 7.56 -11.76 -6.65
CA PHE A 263 8.31 -12.83 -7.26
C PHE A 263 7.76 -14.21 -6.91
N THR A 264 8.09 -15.21 -7.72
CA THR A 264 7.59 -16.57 -7.59
C THR A 264 8.48 -17.48 -6.73
N TRP A 265 9.69 -17.04 -6.39
CA TRP A 265 10.69 -17.90 -5.75
C TRP A 265 10.25 -18.41 -4.37
N ALA A 266 9.62 -17.56 -3.55
CA ALA A 266 9.17 -17.95 -2.22
C ALA A 266 8.07 -19.02 -2.31
N ASP A 267 7.16 -18.90 -3.29
CA ASP A 267 6.16 -19.91 -3.59
C ASP A 267 6.77 -21.22 -4.10
N ARG A 268 7.84 -21.17 -4.89
CA ARG A 268 8.54 -22.37 -5.37
C ARG A 268 9.21 -23.11 -4.22
N VAL A 269 9.91 -22.38 -3.34
CA VAL A 269 10.56 -22.95 -2.16
C VAL A 269 9.52 -23.48 -1.17
N GLY A 270 8.42 -22.76 -0.98
CA GLY A 270 7.35 -23.12 -0.06
C GLY A 270 6.30 -24.09 -0.60
N ASN A 271 6.50 -24.61 -1.82
CA ASN A 271 5.62 -25.55 -2.52
C ASN A 271 4.16 -25.07 -2.67
N SER A 272 4.00 -23.78 -2.95
CA SER A 272 2.72 -23.11 -3.23
C SER A 272 2.68 -22.49 -4.63
N TYR A 273 3.71 -22.72 -5.46
CA TYR A 273 3.75 -22.18 -6.82
C TYR A 273 2.74 -22.87 -7.74
N ARG A 274 1.91 -22.08 -8.42
CA ARG A 274 1.05 -22.52 -9.51
C ARG A 274 1.23 -21.64 -10.73
N GLN A 275 1.75 -22.24 -11.80
CA GLN A 275 1.93 -21.60 -13.08
C GLN A 275 0.58 -21.13 -13.67
N PRO A 276 0.47 -19.87 -14.11
CA PRO A 276 -0.65 -19.41 -14.91
C PRO A 276 -0.66 -20.04 -16.30
N GLU A 277 -1.83 -20.52 -16.71
CA GLU A 277 -2.08 -21.11 -18.03
C GLU A 277 -3.35 -20.52 -18.62
N LYS A 278 -3.43 -20.40 -19.95
CA LYS A 278 -4.62 -19.89 -20.66
C LYS A 278 -5.88 -20.71 -20.36
N SER A 279 -5.72 -22.00 -20.10
CA SER A 279 -6.79 -22.93 -19.71
C SER A 279 -7.44 -22.59 -18.37
N LEU A 280 -6.77 -21.80 -17.53
CA LEU A 280 -7.21 -21.41 -16.19
C LEU A 280 -7.82 -20.00 -16.16
N ASP A 281 -7.99 -19.36 -17.32
CA ASP A 281 -8.51 -18.00 -17.41
C ASP A 281 -10.01 -17.93 -17.06
N PRO A 282 -10.42 -17.16 -16.03
CA PRO A 282 -11.84 -17.02 -15.68
C PRO A 282 -12.69 -16.39 -16.79
N LEU A 283 -12.08 -15.70 -17.78
CA LEU A 283 -12.81 -15.16 -18.94
C LEU A 283 -13.49 -16.27 -19.76
N LEU A 284 -12.92 -17.48 -19.78
CA LEU A 284 -13.50 -18.61 -20.50
C LEU A 284 -14.91 -18.94 -19.99
N GLU A 285 -15.17 -18.84 -18.68
CA GLU A 285 -16.51 -19.02 -18.12
C GLU A 285 -17.49 -17.94 -18.58
N VAL A 286 -17.01 -16.70 -18.73
CA VAL A 286 -17.81 -15.58 -19.25
C VAL A 286 -18.22 -15.84 -20.70
N GLN A 287 -17.26 -16.20 -21.55
CA GLN A 287 -17.46 -16.46 -22.98
C GLN A 287 -18.42 -17.64 -23.22
N LEU A 288 -18.23 -18.75 -22.49
CA LEU A 288 -19.09 -19.93 -22.60
C LEU A 288 -20.55 -19.62 -22.23
N LYS A 289 -20.79 -18.72 -21.26
CA LYS A 289 -22.15 -18.28 -20.91
C LYS A 289 -22.74 -17.28 -21.91
N GLY A 290 -21.93 -16.40 -22.49
CA GLY A 290 -22.37 -15.51 -23.56
C GLY A 290 -22.94 -16.30 -24.74
N ASN A 291 -22.19 -17.29 -25.22
CA ASN A 291 -22.58 -18.12 -26.37
C ASN A 291 -23.88 -18.93 -26.13
N LYS A 292 -24.16 -19.31 -24.87
CA LYS A 292 -25.40 -20.03 -24.50
C LYS A 292 -26.64 -19.14 -24.43
N LYS A 293 -26.50 -17.81 -24.36
CA LYS A 293 -27.64 -16.87 -24.37
C LYS A 293 -28.01 -16.38 -25.77
N GLU A 294 -27.12 -16.56 -26.74
CA GLU A 294 -27.30 -16.17 -28.14
C GLU A 294 -27.88 -17.30 -29.01
N GLN A 295 -27.93 -18.53 -28.47
CA GLN A 295 -28.61 -19.69 -29.05
C GLN A 295 -30.01 -19.86 -28.43
#